data_AF-A0A961TAH4-F1
#
_entry.id   AF-A0A961TAH4-F1
#
_cell.length_a   1.000
_cell.length_b   1.000
_cell.length_c   1.000
_cell.angle_alpha   90.00
_cell.angle_beta   90.00
_cell.angle_gamma   90.00
#
_symmetry.space_group_name_H-M   'P 1'
#
loop_
_entity.id
_entity.type
_entity.pdbx_description
1 polymer ?
#
loop_
_entity_poly.entity_id
_entity_poly.type
_entity_poly.pdbx_seq_one_letter_code
_entity_poly.pdbx_strand_id
1 'polypeptide(L)' 'SEERMLQGEYGRIRDVRAFADGAIWLLTDEDDGRLLRITPAGNR' A
#
# COMPACT_ATOMS: atom_id res chain seq x y z
N SER A 1 -15.72 -4.44 -11.59
CA SER A 1 -14.51 -4.18 -10.80
C SER A 1 -14.85 -4.47 -9.35
N GLU A 2 -13.96 -5.13 -8.62
CA GLU A 2 -14.07 -5.26 -7.16
C GLU A 2 -13.14 -4.22 -6.53
N GLU A 3 -13.62 -3.53 -5.51
CA GLU A 3 -12.86 -2.55 -4.76
C GLU A 3 -12.74 -3.03 -3.31
N ARG A 4 -11.53 -2.93 -2.74
CA ARG A 4 -11.27 -3.28 -1.35
C ARG A 4 -10.54 -2.13 -0.68
N MET A 5 -11.10 -1.67 0.43
CA MET A 5 -10.57 -0.54 1.19
C MET A 5 -9.71 -1.05 2.35
N LEU A 6 -8.52 -0.47 2.53
CA LEU A 6 -7.63 -0.70 3.67
C LEU A 6 -8.06 0.20 4.85
N GLN A 7 -9.27 -0.03 5.38
CA GLN A 7 -9.91 0.88 6.33
C GLN A 7 -9.13 0.99 7.65
N GLY A 8 -8.33 2.05 7.79
CA GLY A 8 -7.63 2.39 9.03
C GLY A 8 -6.51 1.45 9.45
N GLU A 9 -6.16 0.46 8.62
CA GLU A 9 -5.24 -0.63 8.98
C GLU A 9 -3.79 -0.13 9.20
N TYR A 10 -3.39 0.94 8.51
CA TYR A 10 -2.01 1.43 8.48
C TYR A 10 -1.85 2.91 8.86
N GLY A 11 -2.90 3.52 9.42
CA GLY A 11 -2.87 4.95 9.78
C GLY A 11 -2.83 5.89 8.56
N ARG A 12 -2.24 7.08 8.73
CA ARG A 12 -2.12 8.08 7.66
C ARG A 12 -1.02 7.68 6.69
N ILE A 13 -1.37 7.63 5.40
CA ILE A 13 -0.41 7.44 4.31
C ILE A 13 0.11 8.81 3.86
N ARG A 14 1.43 8.98 3.86
CA ARG A 14 2.13 10.19 3.40
C ARG A 14 2.39 10.18 1.90
N ASP A 15 2.85 9.05 1.38
CA ASP A 15 3.25 8.92 -0.01
C ASP A 15 2.84 7.56 -0.59
N VAL A 16 2.56 7.55 -1.89
CA VAL A 16 2.10 6.41 -2.66
C VAL A 16 2.85 6.36 -3.99
N ARG A 17 3.50 5.23 -4.29
CA ARG A 17 4.18 5.02 -5.56
C ARG A 17 3.78 3.70 -6.21
N ALA A 18 3.32 3.77 -7.46
CA ALA A 18 3.08 2.62 -8.30
C ALA A 18 4.33 2.27 -9.11
N PHE A 19 4.54 0.97 -9.34
CA PHE A 19 5.67 0.44 -10.08
C PHE A 19 5.21 -0.40 -11.29
N ALA A 20 6.09 -0.56 -12.28
CA ALA A 20 5.78 -1.26 -13.52
C ALA A 20 5.46 -2.77 -13.33
N ASP A 21 5.89 -3.36 -12.21
CA ASP A 21 5.55 -4.73 -11.82
C ASP A 21 4.15 -4.86 -11.19
N GLY A 22 3.38 -3.76 -11.13
CA GLY A 22 2.07 -3.71 -10.50
C GLY A 22 2.12 -3.60 -8.98
N ALA A 23 3.30 -3.47 -8.38
CA ALA A 23 3.42 -3.22 -6.95
C ALA A 23 3.08 -1.76 -6.61
N ILE A 24 2.53 -1.56 -5.42
CA ILE A 24 2.27 -0.24 -4.83
C ILE A 24 3.05 -0.15 -3.53
N TRP A 25 3.82 0.92 -3.37
CA TRP A 25 4.54 1.23 -2.14
C TRP A 25 3.84 2.35 -1.41
N LEU A 26 3.69 2.20 -0.10
CA LEU A 26 3.06 3.16 0.79
C LEU A 26 4.03 3.54 1.91
N LEU A 27 4.14 4.84 2.19
CA LEU A 27 4.90 5.35 3.33
C LEU A 27 3.91 5.88 4.38
N THR A 28 3.92 5.33 5.58
CA THR A 28 3.10 5.88 6.69
C THR A 28 3.75 7.13 7.27
N ASP A 29 2.92 7.98 7.87
CA ASP A 29 3.34 9.30 8.37
C ASP A 29 3.54 9.33 9.90
N GLU A 30 3.86 8.17 10.47
CA GLU A 30 4.22 7.98 11.89
C GLU A 30 5.72 8.31 12.10
N ASP A 31 6.13 8.66 13.32
CA ASP A 31 7.54 9.00 13.65
C ASP A 31 8.49 7.82 13.34
N ASP A 32 8.03 6.60 13.58
CA ASP A 32 8.65 5.32 13.18
C ASP A 32 7.98 4.76 11.91
N GLY A 33 7.74 5.63 10.94
CA GLY A 33 6.99 5.34 9.72
C GLY A 33 7.39 4.03 9.03
N ARG A 34 6.38 3.33 8.52
CA ARG A 34 6.50 2.03 7.88
C ARG A 34 6.50 2.18 6.37
N LEU A 35 7.31 1.36 5.71
CA LEU A 35 7.28 1.18 4.26
C LEU A 35 6.57 -0.13 3.93
N LEU A 36 5.38 -0.02 3.34
CA LEU A 36 4.56 -1.17 2.97
C LEU A 36 4.67 -1.40 1.47
N ARG A 37 4.70 -2.67 1.05
CA ARG A 37 4.61 -3.07 -0.35
C ARG A 37 3.40 -3.95 -0.55
N ILE A 38 2.46 -3.48 -1.35
CA ILE A 38 1.31 -4.25 -1.81
C ILE A 38 1.66 -4.81 -3.18
N THR A 39 1.52 -6.12 -3.33
CA THR A 39 1.69 -6.82 -4.61
C THR A 39 0.37 -7.42 -5.05
N PRO A 40 0.13 -7.56 -6.36
CA PRO A 40 -0.99 -8.34 -6.85
C PRO A 40 -0.98 -9.73 -6.20
N ALA A 41 -2.14 -10.17 -5.72
CA ALA A 41 -2.32 -11.57 -5.34
C ALA A 41 -2.22 -12.36 -6.65
N GLY A 42 -1.04 -12.89 -6.96
CA GLY A 42 -0.84 -13.66 -8.19
C GLY A 42 -1.92 -14.75 -8.27
N ASN A 43 -2.62 -14.83 -9.41
CA ASN A 43 -3.58 -15.91 -9.64
C ASN A 43 -2.85 -17.24 -9.44
N ARG A 44 -3.22 -18.00 -8.40
CA ARG A 44 -2.97 -19.44 -8.34
C ARG A 44 -4.16 -20.16 -8.95
#